data_AF-A0A2N3RCL3-F1
#
_entry.id   AF-A0A2N3RCL3-F1
#
_cell.length_a   1.000
_cell.length_b   1.000
_cell.length_c   1.000
_cell.angle_alpha   90.00
_cell.angle_beta   90.00
_cell.angle_gamma   90.00
#
_symmetry.space_group_name_H-M   'P 1'
#
loop_
_entity.id
_entity.type
_entity.pdbx_description
1 polymer ?
#
loop_
_entity_poly.entity_id
_entity_poly.type
_entity_poly.pdbx_seq_one_letter_code
_entity_poly.pdbx_strand_id
1 'polypeptide(L)'
;MVDVEGSLEAIAGRPAVAQAAEQGARLVDLWPLTNAEHLANDAKYAEDLQVRISMVLAQLMTGEDVTIPDAEYVYEGAEDIPGRPQDLVDALMAANDAIEAAAQAQEDRSKMLADLAETLGSGWDRARQQDVAAGVAKAEKSLNDQSTSPKSLQDTEGVARALATSLAICRDLLRRAGADPDHAAAAAPILVYVNELNERLGIPRAFLSGEDVVQALGLLDDPEAFADLLAPLAGAEWDHHRQEVLWDPEEAKRKAKEDDERKSREALQAKFAHVPEDPNKPPVEL
;
A
#
# COMPACT_ATOMS: atom_id res chain seq x y z
N MET A 1 -32.04 -9.87 -4.65
CA MET A 1 -31.15 -9.07 -5.52
C MET A 1 -30.57 -8.02 -4.60
N VAL A 2 -29.34 -8.22 -4.11
CA VAL A 2 -28.67 -7.23 -3.25
C VAL A 2 -28.46 -6.00 -4.12
N ASP A 3 -28.95 -4.85 -3.66
CA ASP A 3 -28.75 -3.58 -4.34
C ASP A 3 -27.26 -3.21 -4.26
N VAL A 4 -26.54 -3.47 -5.36
CA VAL A 4 -25.10 -3.26 -5.45
C VAL A 4 -24.77 -1.76 -5.31
N GLU A 5 -25.65 -0.90 -5.82
CA GLU A 5 -25.48 0.55 -5.77
C GLU A 5 -25.72 1.06 -4.34
N GLY A 6 -26.78 0.59 -3.68
CA GLY A 6 -27.03 0.87 -2.26
C GLY A 6 -25.92 0.38 -1.32
N SER A 7 -25.28 -0.75 -1.64
CA SER A 7 -24.12 -1.25 -0.88
C SER A 7 -22.86 -0.40 -1.08
N LEU A 8 -22.65 0.17 -2.26
CA LEU A 8 -21.49 1.03 -2.53
C LEU A 8 -21.64 2.39 -1.85
N GLU A 9 -22.84 2.97 -1.86
CA GLU A 9 -23.11 4.22 -1.14
C GLU A 9 -22.95 4.04 0.38
N ALA A 10 -23.38 2.89 0.92
CA ALA A 10 -23.17 2.56 2.34
C ALA A 10 -21.67 2.47 2.70
N ILE A 11 -20.85 1.84 1.85
CA ILE A 11 -19.39 1.76 2.05
C ILE A 11 -18.76 3.16 1.91
N ALA A 12 -19.12 3.93 0.89
CA ALA A 12 -18.60 5.28 0.67
C ALA A 12 -18.97 6.25 1.81
N GLY A 13 -20.12 6.05 2.46
CA GLY A 13 -20.58 6.82 3.61
C GLY A 13 -19.94 6.44 4.94
N ARG A 14 -19.04 5.43 4.99
CA ARG A 14 -18.35 5.03 6.22
C ARG A 14 -17.39 6.14 6.71
N PRO A 15 -17.32 6.41 8.02
CA PRO A 15 -16.36 7.39 8.56
C PRO A 15 -14.90 7.05 8.24
N ALA A 16 -14.54 5.76 8.28
CA ALA A 16 -13.19 5.30 7.95
C ALA A 16 -12.82 5.58 6.49
N VAL A 17 -13.77 5.37 5.57
CA VAL A 17 -13.60 5.66 4.13
C VAL A 17 -13.50 7.17 3.88
N ALA A 18 -14.33 7.97 4.55
CA ALA A 18 -14.25 9.43 4.45
C ALA A 18 -12.89 9.98 4.92
N GLN A 19 -12.37 9.48 6.04
CA GLN A 19 -11.05 9.88 6.54
C GLN A 19 -9.92 9.50 5.58
N ALA A 20 -9.93 8.25 5.08
CA ALA A 20 -8.95 7.80 4.10
C ALA A 20 -9.02 8.65 2.82
N ALA A 21 -10.23 8.99 2.38
CA ALA A 21 -10.44 9.83 1.21
C ALA A 21 -9.87 11.25 1.38
N GLU A 22 -9.90 11.83 2.59
CA GLU A 22 -9.24 13.10 2.87
C GLU A 22 -7.72 12.99 2.72
N GLN A 23 -7.11 11.89 3.18
CA GLN A 23 -5.68 11.64 3.04
C GLN A 23 -5.31 11.44 1.57
N GLY A 24 -6.09 10.65 0.84
CA GLY A 24 -5.92 10.40 -0.59
C GLY A 24 -6.06 11.67 -1.41
N ALA A 25 -7.05 12.51 -1.13
CA ALA A 25 -7.23 13.79 -1.82
C ALA A 25 -6.02 14.71 -1.64
N ARG A 26 -5.46 14.80 -0.41
CA ARG A 26 -4.25 15.61 -0.14
C ARG A 26 -3.01 15.12 -0.87
N LEU A 27 -2.92 13.82 -1.13
CA LEU A 27 -1.86 13.23 -1.93
C LEU A 27 -2.07 13.54 -3.41
N VAL A 28 -3.26 13.23 -3.95
CA VAL A 28 -3.61 13.49 -5.36
C VAL A 28 -3.44 14.97 -5.74
N ASP A 29 -3.75 15.89 -4.82
CA ASP A 29 -3.55 17.35 -4.99
C ASP A 29 -2.09 17.76 -5.23
N LEU A 30 -1.10 16.90 -4.98
CA LEU A 30 0.30 17.17 -5.31
C LEU A 30 0.56 17.14 -6.82
N TRP A 31 -0.27 16.45 -7.61
CA TRP A 31 -0.04 16.30 -9.04
C TRP A 31 -0.62 17.45 -9.88
N PRO A 32 0.03 17.82 -11.00
CA PRO A 32 1.27 17.24 -11.51
C PRO A 32 2.50 17.71 -10.71
N LEU A 33 3.37 16.76 -10.33
CA LEU A 33 4.66 17.07 -9.71
C LEU A 33 5.55 17.80 -10.73
N THR A 34 6.07 18.96 -10.34
CA THR A 34 6.95 19.79 -11.18
C THR A 34 8.32 20.03 -10.56
N ASN A 35 8.47 19.80 -9.26
CA ASN A 35 9.76 19.84 -8.58
C ASN A 35 10.52 18.53 -8.85
N ALA A 36 11.76 18.63 -9.34
CA ALA A 36 12.63 17.49 -9.61
C ALA A 36 12.91 16.64 -8.36
N GLU A 37 12.99 17.25 -7.18
CA GLU A 37 13.17 16.55 -5.91
C GLU A 37 11.93 15.73 -5.55
N HIS A 38 10.74 16.32 -5.65
CA HIS A 38 9.50 15.58 -5.40
C HIS A 38 9.31 14.43 -6.39
N LEU A 39 9.71 14.62 -7.67
CA LEU A 39 9.70 13.55 -8.67
C LEU A 39 10.66 12.40 -8.31
N ALA A 40 11.86 12.72 -7.81
CA ALA A 40 12.83 11.73 -7.37
C ALA A 40 12.34 10.99 -6.10
N ASN A 41 11.75 11.71 -5.15
CA ASN A 41 11.16 11.12 -3.96
C ASN A 41 9.98 10.19 -4.29
N ASP A 42 9.11 10.60 -5.22
CA ASP A 42 7.99 9.78 -5.69
C ASP A 42 8.46 8.49 -6.36
N ALA A 43 9.48 8.58 -7.23
CA ALA A 43 10.08 7.42 -7.87
C ALA A 43 10.67 6.45 -6.83
N LYS A 44 11.39 6.98 -5.83
CA LYS A 44 11.92 6.16 -4.73
C LYS A 44 10.81 5.50 -3.92
N TYR A 45 9.76 6.24 -3.55
CA TYR A 45 8.63 5.66 -2.83
C TYR A 45 7.97 4.53 -3.62
N ALA A 46 7.86 4.65 -4.94
CA ALA A 46 7.29 3.61 -5.79
C ALA A 46 8.14 2.32 -5.77
N GLU A 47 9.48 2.44 -5.81
CA GLU A 47 10.41 1.31 -5.65
C GLU A 47 10.24 0.66 -4.26
N ASP A 48 10.25 1.47 -3.19
CA ASP A 48 10.08 1.00 -1.81
C ASP A 48 8.72 0.32 -1.58
N LEU A 49 7.65 0.82 -2.22
CA LEU A 49 6.32 0.20 -2.19
C LEU A 49 6.33 -1.16 -2.92
N GLN A 50 6.97 -1.27 -4.08
CA GLN A 50 7.07 -2.52 -4.81
C GLN A 50 7.81 -3.60 -4.00
N VAL A 51 8.94 -3.25 -3.36
CA VAL A 51 9.68 -4.15 -2.47
C VAL A 51 8.81 -4.65 -1.32
N ARG A 52 8.05 -3.75 -0.67
CA ARG A 52 7.14 -4.11 0.42
C ARG A 52 6.03 -5.05 -0.06
N ILE A 53 5.45 -4.80 -1.24
CA ILE A 53 4.42 -5.65 -1.82
C ILE A 53 4.99 -7.02 -2.17
N SER A 54 6.16 -7.10 -2.82
CA SER A 54 6.76 -8.39 -3.22
C SER A 54 7.09 -9.26 -2.00
N MET A 55 7.59 -8.64 -0.92
CA MET A 55 7.77 -9.31 0.37
C MET A 55 6.47 -9.95 0.87
N VAL A 56 5.37 -9.19 0.90
CA VAL A 56 4.08 -9.70 1.38
C VAL A 56 3.54 -10.82 0.49
N LEU A 57 3.66 -10.69 -0.84
CA LEU A 57 3.26 -11.75 -1.76
C LEU A 57 4.04 -13.04 -1.50
N ALA A 58 5.37 -12.96 -1.34
CA ALA A 58 6.21 -14.11 -1.02
C ALA A 58 5.85 -14.76 0.33
N GLN A 59 5.53 -13.96 1.36
CA GLN A 59 5.01 -14.47 2.63
C GLN A 59 3.71 -15.26 2.45
N LEU A 60 2.77 -14.74 1.65
CA LEU A 60 1.49 -15.41 1.40
C LEU A 60 1.66 -16.71 0.63
N MET A 61 2.60 -16.75 -0.33
CA MET A 61 2.87 -17.91 -1.18
C MET A 61 3.56 -19.05 -0.42
N THR A 62 4.48 -18.70 0.47
CA THR A 62 5.38 -19.69 1.11
C THR A 62 5.01 -19.99 2.56
N GLY A 63 4.35 -19.05 3.25
CA GLY A 63 4.16 -19.09 4.70
C GLY A 63 5.44 -18.85 5.50
N GLU A 64 6.55 -18.51 4.84
CA GLU A 64 7.84 -18.24 5.46
C GLU A 64 7.93 -16.80 5.99
N ASP A 65 8.84 -16.60 6.96
CA ASP A 65 9.20 -15.27 7.43
C ASP A 65 10.13 -14.59 6.42
N VAL A 66 9.56 -13.80 5.49
CA VAL A 66 10.30 -12.99 4.50
C VAL A 66 10.54 -11.60 5.06
N THR A 67 11.78 -11.10 4.98
CA THR A 67 12.15 -9.78 5.49
C THR A 67 12.34 -8.75 4.38
N ILE A 68 12.29 -7.46 4.71
CA ILE A 68 12.55 -6.38 3.76
C ILE A 68 13.95 -6.52 3.10
N PRO A 69 15.04 -6.80 3.84
CA PRO A 69 16.34 -7.04 3.21
C PRO A 69 16.37 -8.21 2.22
N ASP A 70 15.59 -9.27 2.45
CA ASP A 70 15.48 -10.36 1.45
C ASP A 70 14.84 -9.83 0.16
N ALA A 71 13.73 -9.10 0.29
CA ALA A 71 12.99 -8.54 -0.83
C ALA A 71 13.80 -7.48 -1.60
N GLU A 72 14.51 -6.58 -0.90
CA GLU A 72 15.42 -5.61 -1.50
C GLU A 72 16.52 -6.32 -2.31
N TYR A 73 17.14 -7.35 -1.74
CA TYR A 73 18.25 -8.02 -2.40
C TYR A 73 17.80 -8.76 -3.67
N VAL A 74 16.62 -9.39 -3.67
CA VAL A 74 16.03 -9.99 -4.88
C VAL A 74 15.60 -8.92 -5.88
N TYR A 75 15.04 -7.80 -5.42
CA TYR A 75 14.69 -6.67 -6.28
C TYR A 75 15.92 -6.07 -6.99
N GLU A 76 17.08 -6.06 -6.35
CA GLU A 76 18.37 -5.69 -6.93
C GLU A 76 18.95 -6.75 -7.89
N GLY A 77 18.28 -7.90 -8.05
CA GLY A 77 18.62 -8.95 -9.01
C GLY A 77 19.33 -10.17 -8.43
N ALA A 78 19.30 -10.38 -7.10
CA ALA A 78 19.79 -11.62 -6.51
C ALA A 78 18.88 -12.80 -6.85
N GLU A 79 19.49 -13.89 -7.34
CA GLU A 79 18.81 -15.18 -7.61
C GLU A 79 19.02 -16.19 -6.48
N ASP A 80 19.88 -15.89 -5.51
CA ASP A 80 20.14 -16.68 -4.31
C ASP A 80 20.50 -15.79 -3.11
N ILE A 81 20.10 -16.21 -1.91
CA ILE A 81 20.46 -15.53 -0.65
C ILE A 81 21.07 -16.55 0.31
N PRO A 82 22.36 -16.40 0.70
CA PRO A 82 23.00 -17.30 1.66
C PRO A 82 22.23 -17.42 2.97
N GLY A 83 21.82 -18.65 3.31
CA GLY A 83 21.12 -18.95 4.56
C GLY A 83 19.60 -18.79 4.51
N ARG A 84 19.02 -18.48 3.34
CA ARG A 84 17.57 -18.44 3.13
C ARG A 84 17.09 -19.64 2.30
N PRO A 85 15.84 -20.11 2.48
CA PRO A 85 15.25 -21.13 1.62
C PRO A 85 15.15 -20.63 0.17
N GLN A 86 15.45 -21.49 -0.81
CA GLN A 86 15.34 -21.11 -2.22
C GLN A 86 13.89 -20.82 -2.62
N ASP A 87 12.92 -21.58 -2.12
CA ASP A 87 11.50 -21.38 -2.40
C ASP A 87 11.02 -19.96 -2.04
N LEU A 88 11.63 -19.33 -1.02
CA LEU A 88 11.37 -17.93 -0.65
C LEU A 88 11.93 -16.95 -1.68
N VAL A 89 13.16 -17.19 -2.15
CA VAL A 89 13.81 -16.35 -3.17
C VAL A 89 13.05 -16.45 -4.49
N ASP A 90 12.68 -17.66 -4.90
CA ASP A 90 11.88 -17.92 -6.10
C ASP A 90 10.50 -17.24 -5.99
N ALA A 91 9.87 -17.23 -4.80
CA ALA A 91 8.62 -16.53 -4.56
C ALA A 91 8.75 -15.00 -4.67
N LEU A 92 9.86 -14.42 -4.19
CA LEU A 92 10.15 -12.99 -4.35
C LEU A 92 10.36 -12.61 -5.81
N MET A 93 11.08 -13.45 -6.58
CA MET A 93 11.27 -13.25 -8.02
C MET A 93 9.93 -13.31 -8.75
N ALA A 94 9.12 -14.34 -8.49
CA ALA A 94 7.77 -14.47 -9.06
C ALA A 94 6.86 -13.29 -8.68
N ALA A 95 6.97 -12.77 -7.46
CA ALA A 95 6.24 -11.59 -7.04
C ALA A 95 6.65 -10.32 -7.82
N ASN A 96 7.94 -10.11 -8.04
CA ASN A 96 8.45 -8.99 -8.85
C ASN A 96 7.98 -9.12 -10.31
N ASP A 97 8.11 -10.31 -10.91
CA ASP A 97 7.64 -10.60 -12.28
C ASP A 97 6.14 -10.33 -12.42
N ALA A 98 5.35 -10.75 -11.43
CA ALA A 98 3.90 -10.53 -11.41
C ALA A 98 3.53 -9.04 -11.36
N ILE A 99 4.22 -8.25 -10.52
CA ILE A 99 3.99 -6.81 -10.41
C ILE A 99 4.34 -6.11 -11.74
N GLU A 100 5.48 -6.45 -12.34
CA GLU A 100 5.89 -5.88 -13.64
C GLU A 100 4.90 -6.26 -14.76
N ALA A 101 4.51 -7.53 -14.84
CA ALA A 101 3.57 -8.01 -15.85
C ALA A 101 2.20 -7.31 -15.73
N ALA A 102 1.75 -7.05 -14.50
CA ALA A 102 0.49 -6.35 -14.26
C ALA A 102 0.53 -4.89 -14.75
N ALA A 103 1.62 -4.17 -14.46
CA ALA A 103 1.80 -2.78 -14.90
C ALA A 103 1.87 -2.64 -16.44
N GLN A 104 2.35 -3.67 -17.15
CA GLN A 104 2.47 -3.66 -18.62
C GLN A 104 1.22 -4.15 -19.36
N ALA A 105 0.28 -4.78 -18.67
CA ALA A 105 -0.84 -5.43 -19.32
C ALA A 105 -1.91 -4.44 -19.83
N GLN A 106 -2.31 -4.61 -21.09
CA GLN A 106 -3.07 -3.56 -21.79
C GLN A 106 -4.59 -3.75 -21.80
N GLU A 107 -5.14 -4.95 -22.00
CA GLU A 107 -6.60 -5.07 -22.22
C GLU A 107 -7.29 -6.27 -21.54
N ASP A 108 -6.78 -7.50 -21.65
CA ASP A 108 -7.47 -8.67 -21.09
C ASP A 108 -7.13 -8.89 -19.61
N ARG A 109 -7.94 -8.29 -18.73
CA ARG A 109 -7.80 -8.40 -17.27
C ARG A 109 -8.09 -9.80 -16.73
N SER A 110 -8.96 -10.56 -17.41
CA SER A 110 -9.26 -11.93 -17.00
C SER A 110 -8.09 -12.85 -17.29
N LYS A 111 -7.48 -12.70 -18.46
CA LYS A 111 -6.24 -13.40 -18.80
C LYS A 111 -5.09 -12.97 -17.91
N MET A 112 -4.90 -11.67 -17.70
CA MET A 112 -3.88 -11.13 -16.78
C MET A 112 -3.98 -11.81 -15.40
N LEU A 113 -5.15 -11.86 -14.77
CA LEU A 113 -5.31 -12.52 -13.47
C LEU A 113 -5.04 -14.02 -13.50
N ALA A 114 -5.36 -14.71 -14.60
CA ALA A 114 -5.04 -16.13 -14.76
C ALA A 114 -3.52 -16.35 -14.87
N ASP A 115 -2.83 -15.49 -15.63
CA ASP A 115 -1.36 -15.52 -15.77
C ASP A 115 -0.70 -15.20 -14.41
N LEU A 116 -1.18 -14.19 -13.68
CA LEU A 116 -0.72 -13.85 -12.32
C LEU A 116 -0.93 -15.02 -11.34
N ALA A 117 -2.06 -15.70 -11.42
CA ALA A 117 -2.35 -16.87 -10.58
C ALA A 117 -1.38 -18.03 -10.82
N GLU A 118 -0.97 -18.24 -12.07
CA GLU A 118 0.05 -19.24 -12.41
C GLU A 118 1.43 -18.82 -11.89
N THR A 119 1.87 -17.59 -12.17
CA THR A 119 3.17 -17.06 -11.72
C THR A 119 3.30 -17.09 -10.20
N LEU A 120 2.26 -16.68 -9.48
CA LEU A 120 2.26 -16.57 -8.02
C LEU A 120 1.90 -17.90 -7.32
N GLY A 121 1.70 -19.00 -8.06
CA GLY A 121 1.37 -20.29 -7.46
C GLY A 121 0.11 -20.26 -6.58
N SER A 122 -0.91 -19.48 -6.97
CA SER A 122 -2.04 -19.13 -6.10
C SER A 122 -3.01 -20.29 -5.76
N GLY A 123 -2.78 -21.48 -6.32
CA GLY A 123 -3.62 -22.66 -6.10
C GLY A 123 -5.01 -22.57 -6.75
N TRP A 124 -5.22 -21.64 -7.69
CA TRP A 124 -6.48 -21.54 -8.43
C TRP A 124 -6.63 -22.73 -9.39
N ASP A 125 -7.73 -23.46 -9.22
CA ASP A 125 -8.16 -24.42 -10.22
C ASP A 125 -8.90 -23.73 -11.37
N ARG A 126 -9.26 -24.50 -12.40
CA ARG A 126 -9.99 -23.98 -13.56
C ARG A 126 -11.34 -23.36 -13.19
N ALA A 127 -11.99 -23.85 -12.14
CA ALA A 127 -13.29 -23.32 -11.72
C ALA A 127 -13.14 -21.95 -11.07
N ARG A 128 -12.15 -21.78 -10.18
CA ARG A 128 -11.77 -20.48 -9.57
C ARG A 128 -11.34 -19.48 -10.63
N GLN A 129 -10.49 -19.88 -11.58
CA GLN A 129 -10.09 -19.01 -12.70
C GLN A 129 -11.32 -18.50 -13.49
N GLN A 130 -12.30 -19.37 -13.75
CA GLN A 130 -13.54 -18.98 -14.43
C GLN A 130 -14.42 -18.05 -13.59
N ASP A 131 -14.53 -18.30 -12.29
CA ASP A 131 -15.36 -17.47 -11.41
C ASP A 131 -14.74 -16.07 -11.17
N VAL A 132 -13.42 -15.99 -11.03
CA VAL A 132 -12.68 -14.73 -10.96
C VAL A 132 -12.82 -13.97 -12.29
N ALA A 133 -12.64 -14.62 -13.43
CA ALA A 133 -12.84 -13.99 -14.74
C ALA A 133 -14.26 -13.42 -14.91
N ALA A 134 -15.29 -14.15 -14.45
CA ALA A 134 -16.66 -13.65 -14.44
C ALA A 134 -16.83 -12.43 -13.52
N GLY A 135 -16.17 -12.42 -12.36
CA GLY A 135 -16.13 -11.28 -11.43
C GLY A 135 -15.52 -10.04 -12.06
N VAL A 136 -14.36 -10.19 -12.70
CA VAL A 136 -13.69 -9.09 -13.42
C VAL A 136 -14.56 -8.58 -14.56
N ALA A 137 -15.10 -9.45 -15.41
CA ALA A 137 -15.99 -9.02 -16.49
C ALA A 137 -17.19 -8.21 -15.98
N LYS A 138 -17.74 -8.59 -14.82
CA LYS A 138 -18.81 -7.83 -14.15
C LYS A 138 -18.31 -6.49 -13.64
N ALA A 139 -17.17 -6.45 -12.95
CA ALA A 139 -16.57 -5.22 -12.43
C ALA A 139 -16.27 -4.22 -13.56
N GLU A 140 -15.61 -4.67 -14.63
CA GLU A 140 -15.27 -3.86 -15.81
C GLU A 140 -16.52 -3.28 -16.47
N LYS A 141 -17.60 -4.07 -16.58
CA LYS A 141 -18.88 -3.57 -17.07
C LYS A 141 -19.42 -2.44 -16.19
N SER A 142 -19.43 -2.63 -14.87
CA SER A 142 -19.90 -1.62 -13.91
C SER A 142 -19.05 -0.35 -13.93
N LEU A 143 -17.74 -0.45 -14.14
CA LEU A 143 -16.85 0.71 -14.25
C LEU A 143 -17.11 1.50 -15.55
N ASN A 144 -17.31 0.81 -16.67
CA ASN A 144 -17.66 1.44 -17.94
C ASN A 144 -19.02 2.14 -17.89
N ASP A 145 -20.02 1.55 -17.24
CA ASP A 145 -21.34 2.15 -17.07
C ASP A 145 -21.26 3.43 -16.21
N GLN A 146 -20.47 3.43 -15.13
CA GLN A 146 -20.26 4.60 -14.26
C GLN A 146 -19.45 5.73 -14.91
N SER A 147 -18.55 5.41 -15.82
CA SER A 147 -17.70 6.38 -16.53
C SER A 147 -18.49 7.32 -17.46
N THR A 148 -19.79 7.05 -17.66
CA THR A 148 -20.72 7.93 -18.37
C THR A 148 -21.26 9.09 -17.52
N SER A 149 -20.97 9.13 -16.21
CA SER A 149 -21.33 10.24 -15.31
C SER A 149 -20.15 11.19 -15.03
N PRO A 150 -20.30 12.51 -15.25
CA PRO A 150 -19.25 13.50 -15.01
C PRO A 150 -19.17 13.84 -13.51
N LYS A 151 -18.58 12.96 -12.70
CA LYS A 151 -18.15 13.30 -11.33
C LYS A 151 -16.63 13.23 -11.29
N SER A 152 -16.00 14.39 -11.15
CA SER A 152 -14.55 14.51 -11.11
C SER A 152 -13.99 13.87 -9.84
N LEU A 153 -12.91 13.10 -9.96
CA LEU A 153 -12.05 12.66 -8.86
C LEU A 153 -11.34 13.82 -8.13
N GLN A 154 -11.76 15.06 -8.35
CA GLN A 154 -11.11 16.29 -7.87
C GLN A 154 -11.57 16.70 -6.47
N ASP A 155 -12.40 15.89 -5.81
CA ASP A 155 -12.82 16.13 -4.43
C ASP A 155 -12.82 14.84 -3.60
N THR A 156 -12.89 15.02 -2.28
CA THR A 156 -12.91 13.94 -1.29
C THR A 156 -14.05 12.94 -1.54
N GLU A 157 -15.19 13.37 -2.07
CA GLU A 157 -16.32 12.47 -2.37
C GLU A 157 -15.97 11.53 -3.54
N GLY A 158 -15.30 12.05 -4.57
CA GLY A 158 -14.76 11.27 -5.68
C GLY A 158 -13.78 10.20 -5.20
N VAL A 159 -12.82 10.58 -4.35
CA VAL A 159 -11.85 9.64 -3.76
C VAL A 159 -12.55 8.59 -2.89
N ALA A 160 -13.54 8.99 -2.07
CA ALA A 160 -14.30 8.05 -1.24
C ALA A 160 -15.07 7.02 -2.07
N ARG A 161 -15.72 7.45 -3.17
CA ARG A 161 -16.44 6.53 -4.06
C ARG A 161 -15.48 5.61 -4.81
N ALA A 162 -14.32 6.11 -5.25
CA ALA A 162 -13.29 5.30 -5.88
C ALA A 162 -12.74 4.23 -4.91
N LEU A 163 -12.41 4.62 -3.67
CA LEU A 163 -11.97 3.69 -2.64
C LEU A 163 -13.04 2.64 -2.30
N ALA A 164 -14.29 3.05 -2.12
CA ALA A 164 -15.41 2.13 -1.89
C ALA A 164 -15.59 1.12 -3.05
N THR A 165 -15.41 1.58 -4.29
CA THR A 165 -15.47 0.73 -5.49
C THR A 165 -14.32 -0.27 -5.50
N SER A 166 -13.10 0.18 -5.23
CA SER A 166 -11.91 -0.69 -5.14
C SER A 166 -12.09 -1.76 -4.07
N LEU A 167 -12.51 -1.38 -2.85
CA LEU A 167 -12.76 -2.31 -1.75
C LEU A 167 -13.85 -3.34 -2.08
N ALA A 168 -14.94 -2.92 -2.73
CA ALA A 168 -16.01 -3.82 -3.14
C ALA A 168 -15.56 -4.83 -4.19
N ILE A 169 -14.79 -4.40 -5.20
CA ILE A 169 -14.23 -5.27 -6.23
C ILE A 169 -13.19 -6.22 -5.62
N CYS A 170 -12.26 -5.71 -4.82
CA CYS A 170 -11.28 -6.50 -4.09
C CYS A 170 -11.96 -7.63 -3.29
N ARG A 171 -12.95 -7.30 -2.47
CA ARG A 171 -13.70 -8.29 -1.67
C ARG A 171 -14.39 -9.34 -2.54
N ASP A 172 -15.08 -8.94 -3.60
CA ASP A 172 -15.77 -9.89 -4.49
C ASP A 172 -14.77 -10.84 -5.17
N LEU A 173 -13.64 -10.32 -5.65
CA LEU A 173 -12.61 -11.12 -6.30
C LEU A 173 -11.88 -12.06 -5.32
N LEU A 174 -11.58 -11.62 -4.09
CA LEU A 174 -11.01 -12.48 -3.05
C LEU A 174 -11.93 -13.67 -2.73
N ARG A 175 -13.25 -13.44 -2.65
CA ARG A 175 -14.23 -14.52 -2.44
C ARG A 175 -14.25 -15.52 -3.60
N ARG A 176 -14.23 -15.02 -4.84
CA ARG A 176 -14.22 -15.86 -6.07
C ARG A 176 -12.94 -16.65 -6.22
N ALA A 177 -11.82 -16.07 -5.81
CA ALA A 177 -10.52 -16.75 -5.75
C ALA A 177 -10.52 -17.89 -4.71
N GLY A 178 -11.52 -17.94 -3.82
CA GLY A 178 -11.54 -18.88 -2.70
C GLY A 178 -10.44 -18.59 -1.69
N ALA A 179 -10.05 -17.33 -1.54
CA ALA A 179 -9.10 -16.90 -0.54
C ALA A 179 -9.77 -16.86 0.83
N ASP A 180 -9.09 -17.45 1.81
CA ASP A 180 -9.47 -17.46 3.22
C ASP A 180 -8.18 -17.45 4.07
N PRO A 181 -8.26 -17.28 5.40
CA PRO A 181 -7.07 -17.26 6.26
C PRO A 181 -6.16 -18.50 6.15
N ASP A 182 -6.69 -19.67 5.80
CA ASP A 182 -5.93 -20.92 5.63
C ASP A 182 -5.37 -21.08 4.20
N HIS A 183 -5.90 -20.33 3.24
CA HIS A 183 -5.53 -20.35 1.82
C HIS A 183 -5.15 -18.95 1.30
N ALA A 184 -4.32 -18.23 2.07
CA ALA A 184 -4.01 -16.83 1.80
C ALA A 184 -3.25 -16.61 0.48
N ALA A 185 -2.49 -17.59 -0.01
CA ALA A 185 -1.84 -17.56 -1.33
C ALA A 185 -2.82 -17.30 -2.49
N ALA A 186 -4.10 -17.71 -2.34
CA ALA A 186 -5.13 -17.45 -3.34
C ALA A 186 -5.46 -15.96 -3.50
N ALA A 187 -5.10 -15.12 -2.53
CA ALA A 187 -5.29 -13.67 -2.57
C ALA A 187 -4.22 -12.94 -3.40
N ALA A 188 -3.03 -13.52 -3.56
CA ALA A 188 -1.85 -12.85 -4.12
C ALA A 188 -2.11 -12.20 -5.50
N PRO A 189 -2.75 -12.86 -6.48
CA PRO A 189 -3.06 -12.23 -7.78
C PRO A 189 -4.03 -11.05 -7.66
N ILE A 190 -4.96 -11.09 -6.69
CA ILE A 190 -5.95 -10.03 -6.47
C ILE A 190 -5.28 -8.80 -5.86
N LEU A 191 -4.33 -8.98 -4.95
CA LEU A 191 -3.58 -7.86 -4.35
C LEU A 191 -2.78 -7.08 -5.39
N VAL A 192 -2.16 -7.77 -6.35
CA VAL A 192 -1.48 -7.14 -7.49
C VAL A 192 -2.50 -6.38 -8.36
N TYR A 193 -3.58 -7.05 -8.76
CA TYR A 193 -4.62 -6.44 -9.62
C TYR A 193 -5.30 -5.22 -8.97
N VAL A 194 -5.56 -5.23 -7.67
CA VAL A 194 -6.26 -4.14 -6.98
C VAL A 194 -5.42 -2.86 -6.97
N ASN A 195 -4.09 -2.94 -6.93
CA ASN A 195 -3.25 -1.76 -7.06
C ASN A 195 -3.28 -1.16 -8.48
N GLU A 196 -3.33 -1.99 -9.53
CA GLU A 196 -3.57 -1.52 -10.91
C GLU A 196 -4.98 -0.96 -11.10
N LEU A 197 -5.98 -1.54 -10.40
CA LEU A 197 -7.34 -1.01 -10.37
C LEU A 197 -7.38 0.38 -9.70
N ASN A 198 -6.65 0.57 -8.60
CA ASN A 198 -6.57 1.86 -7.90
C ASN A 198 -6.09 2.97 -8.83
N GLU A 199 -5.01 2.73 -9.59
CA GLU A 199 -4.52 3.71 -10.57
C GLU A 199 -5.56 4.07 -11.63
N ARG A 200 -6.30 3.07 -12.13
CA ARG A 200 -7.37 3.29 -13.11
C ARG A 200 -8.56 4.05 -12.53
N LEU A 201 -8.81 3.86 -11.24
CA LEU A 201 -9.80 4.62 -10.47
C LEU A 201 -9.28 6.01 -10.08
N GLY A 202 -8.02 6.33 -10.39
CA GLY A 202 -7.36 7.60 -10.07
C GLY A 202 -7.15 7.83 -8.58
N ILE A 203 -7.01 6.74 -7.81
CA ILE A 203 -6.60 6.79 -6.41
C ILE A 203 -5.21 6.15 -6.26
N PRO A 204 -4.41 6.56 -5.26
CA PRO A 204 -3.07 6.01 -5.09
C PRO A 204 -3.10 4.52 -4.72
N ARG A 205 -2.01 3.81 -5.06
CA ARG A 205 -1.78 2.43 -4.60
C ARG A 205 -1.76 2.38 -3.07
N ALA A 206 -2.04 1.20 -2.50
CA ALA A 206 -2.03 0.97 -1.07
C ALA A 206 -1.14 -0.24 -0.72
N PHE A 207 -0.70 -0.26 0.53
CA PHE A 207 0.06 -1.35 1.12
C PHE A 207 -0.77 -2.03 2.20
N LEU A 208 -0.67 -3.35 2.28
CA LEU A 208 -1.21 -4.19 3.35
C LEU A 208 -0.10 -5.14 3.80
N SER A 209 0.10 -5.26 5.11
CA SER A 209 0.98 -6.31 5.62
C SER A 209 0.34 -7.70 5.45
N GLY A 210 1.13 -8.77 5.56
CA GLY A 210 0.58 -10.13 5.54
C GLY A 210 -0.48 -10.36 6.63
N GLU A 211 -0.31 -9.74 7.81
CA GLU A 211 -1.31 -9.79 8.89
C GLU A 211 -2.61 -9.09 8.49
N ASP A 212 -2.53 -7.89 7.89
CA ASP A 212 -3.70 -7.14 7.42
C ASP A 212 -4.48 -7.95 6.38
N VAL A 213 -3.77 -8.62 5.45
CA VAL A 213 -4.39 -9.49 4.45
C VAL A 213 -5.15 -10.62 5.12
N VAL A 214 -4.53 -11.35 6.05
CA VAL A 214 -5.19 -12.46 6.76
C VAL A 214 -6.41 -11.99 7.56
N GLN A 215 -6.31 -10.84 8.24
CA GLN A 215 -7.45 -10.24 8.94
C GLN A 215 -8.59 -9.89 7.98
N ALA A 216 -8.27 -9.28 6.83
CA ALA A 216 -9.26 -8.91 5.81
C ALA A 216 -9.96 -10.14 5.20
N LEU A 217 -9.23 -11.25 4.99
CA LEU A 217 -9.81 -12.51 4.54
C LEU A 217 -10.84 -13.08 5.53
N GLY A 218 -10.66 -12.83 6.83
CA GLY A 218 -11.64 -13.18 7.87
C GLY A 218 -12.93 -12.35 7.84
N LEU A 219 -12.98 -11.26 7.08
CA LEU A 219 -14.09 -10.31 7.03
C LEU A 219 -14.85 -10.32 5.69
N LEU A 220 -14.58 -11.25 4.78
CA LEU A 220 -15.17 -11.25 3.44
C LEU A 220 -16.72 -11.33 3.42
N ASP A 221 -17.34 -11.84 4.48
CA ASP A 221 -18.80 -11.90 4.67
C ASP A 221 -19.42 -10.63 5.25
N ASP A 222 -18.61 -9.70 5.75
CA ASP A 222 -19.05 -8.42 6.29
C ASP A 222 -18.43 -7.27 5.46
N PRO A 223 -19.18 -6.73 4.48
CA PRO A 223 -18.67 -5.68 3.60
C PRO A 223 -18.31 -4.39 4.34
N GLU A 224 -18.98 -4.08 5.45
CA GLU A 224 -18.74 -2.87 6.23
C GLU A 224 -17.50 -3.05 7.12
N ALA A 225 -17.38 -4.19 7.82
CA ALA A 225 -16.20 -4.47 8.62
C ALA A 225 -14.93 -4.59 7.75
N PHE A 226 -15.03 -5.19 6.57
CA PHE A 226 -13.94 -5.24 5.60
C PHE A 226 -13.47 -3.83 5.20
N ALA A 227 -14.42 -2.91 4.94
CA ALA A 227 -14.11 -1.53 4.60
C ALA A 227 -13.54 -0.75 5.80
N ASP A 228 -14.10 -0.94 7.00
CA ASP A 228 -13.64 -0.28 8.22
C ASP A 228 -12.24 -0.73 8.65
N LEU A 229 -11.81 -1.95 8.27
CA LEU A 229 -10.44 -2.42 8.44
C LEU A 229 -9.48 -1.81 7.41
N LEU A 230 -9.82 -1.90 6.12
CA LEU A 230 -8.87 -1.59 5.05
C LEU A 230 -8.77 -0.09 4.72
N ALA A 231 -9.84 0.68 4.86
CA ALA A 231 -9.81 2.09 4.50
C ALA A 231 -8.78 2.89 5.34
N PRO A 232 -8.68 2.73 6.67
CA PRO A 232 -7.65 3.39 7.46
C PRO A 232 -6.22 3.01 7.06
N LEU A 233 -5.99 1.76 6.65
CA LEU A 233 -4.68 1.29 6.19
C LEU A 233 -4.28 1.96 4.87
N ALA A 234 -5.21 2.02 3.91
CA ALA A 234 -4.99 2.76 2.66
C ALA A 234 -4.73 4.24 2.92
N GLY A 235 -5.53 4.87 3.79
CA GLY A 235 -5.35 6.27 4.16
C GLY A 235 -4.02 6.56 4.85
N ALA A 236 -3.55 5.66 5.71
CA ALA A 236 -2.24 5.77 6.36
C ALA A 236 -1.10 5.66 5.35
N GLU A 237 -1.18 4.72 4.40
CA GLU A 237 -0.18 4.59 3.34
C GLU A 237 -0.17 5.84 2.43
N TRP A 238 -1.34 6.39 2.10
CA TRP A 238 -1.43 7.61 1.30
C TRP A 238 -0.84 8.84 2.01
N ASP A 239 -1.04 8.95 3.34
CA ASP A 239 -0.41 10.01 4.11
C ASP A 239 1.12 9.81 4.20
N HIS A 240 1.59 8.57 4.34
CA HIS A 240 3.02 8.24 4.29
C HIS A 240 3.63 8.59 2.93
N HIS A 241 3.03 8.16 1.82
CA HIS A 241 3.46 8.51 0.46
C HIS A 241 3.57 10.02 0.30
N ARG A 242 2.57 10.78 0.76
CA ARG A 242 2.59 12.24 0.72
C ARG A 242 3.78 12.82 1.51
N GLN A 243 4.10 12.25 2.67
CA GLN A 243 5.23 12.67 3.48
C GLN A 243 6.57 12.39 2.79
N GLU A 244 6.72 11.22 2.16
CA GLU A 244 7.91 10.86 1.39
C GLU A 244 8.12 11.79 0.19
N VAL A 245 7.06 12.07 -0.58
CA VAL A 245 7.14 13.00 -1.73
C VAL A 245 7.59 14.40 -1.30
N LEU A 246 7.09 14.88 -0.16
CA LEU A 246 7.40 16.21 0.39
C LEU A 246 8.65 16.24 1.26
N TRP A 247 9.38 15.13 1.39
CA TRP A 247 10.55 15.06 2.23
C TRP A 247 11.70 15.92 1.68
N ASP A 248 12.20 16.84 2.52
CA ASP A 248 13.38 17.66 2.25
C ASP A 248 14.56 17.16 3.11
N PRO A 249 15.57 16.50 2.50
CA PRO A 249 16.75 15.98 3.22
C PRO A 249 17.58 17.07 3.90
N GLU A 250 17.66 18.27 3.35
CA GLU A 250 18.44 19.37 3.92
C GLU A 250 17.72 19.99 5.11
N GLU A 251 16.40 20.16 5.04
CA GLU A 251 15.61 20.56 6.19
C GLU A 251 15.67 19.51 7.31
N ALA A 252 15.62 18.22 6.95
CA ALA A 252 15.76 17.13 7.91
C ALA A 252 17.13 17.14 8.61
N LYS A 253 18.23 17.31 7.85
CA LYS A 253 19.59 17.47 8.42
C LYS A 253 19.68 18.68 9.35
N ARG A 254 19.09 19.82 8.96
CA ARG A 254 19.06 21.04 9.78
C ARG A 254 18.31 20.80 11.10
N LYS A 255 17.11 20.22 11.05
CA LYS A 255 16.30 19.88 12.23
C LYS A 255 17.04 18.91 13.15
N ALA A 256 17.68 17.87 12.60
CA ALA A 256 18.44 16.91 13.38
C ALA A 256 19.63 17.56 14.11
N LYS A 257 20.35 18.47 13.45
CA LYS A 257 21.44 19.24 14.06
C LYS A 257 20.93 20.16 15.17
N GLU A 258 19.82 20.87 14.94
CA GLU A 258 19.21 21.77 15.94
C GLU A 258 18.73 21.00 17.18
N ASP A 259 18.17 19.80 17.00
CA ASP A 259 17.74 18.94 18.09
C ASP A 259 18.91 18.34 18.87
N ASP A 260 19.99 17.96 18.20
CA ASP A 260 21.22 17.50 18.86
C ASP A 260 21.86 18.64 19.67
N GLU A 261 21.93 19.85 19.10
CA GLU A 261 22.37 21.06 19.82
C GLU A 261 21.46 21.40 21.00
N ARG A 262 20.14 21.19 20.89
CA ARG A 262 19.19 21.38 21.99
C ARG A 262 19.39 20.35 23.10
N LYS A 263 19.43 19.05 22.78
CA LYS A 263 19.68 17.96 23.74
C LYS A 263 21.03 18.12 24.42
N SER A 264 22.06 18.54 23.68
CA SER A 264 23.39 18.84 24.21
C SER A 264 23.35 20.02 25.21
N ARG A 265 22.66 21.12 24.87
CA ARG A 265 22.47 22.26 25.78
C ARG A 265 21.69 21.87 27.04
N GLU A 266 20.60 21.12 26.92
CA GLU A 266 19.80 20.63 28.05
C GLU A 266 20.64 19.72 28.96
N ALA A 267 21.43 18.81 28.38
CA ALA A 267 22.32 17.93 29.12
C ALA A 267 23.44 18.70 29.83
N LEU A 268 24.00 19.73 29.21
CA LEU A 268 24.98 20.62 29.84
C LEU A 268 24.34 21.39 31.00
N GLN A 269 23.17 22.02 30.79
CA GLN A 269 22.45 22.72 31.86
C GLN A 269 22.13 21.79 33.03
N ALA A 270 21.67 20.57 32.79
CA ALA A 270 21.44 19.57 33.83
C ALA A 270 22.71 19.19 34.59
N LYS A 271 23.85 19.03 33.90
CA LYS A 271 25.15 18.74 34.53
C LYS A 271 25.65 19.90 35.41
N PHE A 272 25.36 21.14 35.02
CA PHE A 272 25.79 22.33 35.76
C PHE A 272 24.74 22.86 36.77
N ALA A 273 23.52 22.31 36.80
CA ALA A 273 22.46 22.71 37.72
C ALA A 273 22.77 22.49 39.21
N HIS A 274 23.73 21.62 39.53
CA HIS A 274 24.16 21.32 40.89
C HIS A 274 25.49 21.98 41.29
N VAL A 275 26.08 22.81 40.43
CA VAL A 275 27.26 23.59 40.78
C VAL A 275 26.79 24.88 41.48
N PRO A 276 26.98 25.04 42.80
CA PRO A 276 26.72 26.31 43.44
C PRO A 276 27.62 27.38 42.80
N GLU A 277 27.06 28.55 42.47
CA GLU A 277 27.85 29.71 42.07
C GLU A 277 28.88 29.98 43.17
N ASP A 278 30.16 29.80 42.85
CA ASP A 278 31.25 30.13 43.75
C ASP A 278 31.39 31.66 43.80
N PRO A 279 31.03 32.32 44.92
CA PRO A 279 31.08 33.78 45.03
C PRO A 279 32.52 34.33 45.03
N ASN A 280 33.54 33.47 45.05
CA ASN A 280 34.96 33.85 44.98
C ASN A 280 35.61 33.57 43.62
N LYS A 281 34.85 33.18 42.57
CA LYS A 281 35.44 32.96 41.25
C LYS A 281 35.87 34.29 40.61
N PRO A 282 37.18 34.55 40.39
CA PRO A 282 37.61 35.78 39.75
C PRO A 282 37.09 35.83 38.30
N PRO A 283 36.71 37.02 37.81
CA PRO A 283 36.20 37.17 36.45
C PRO A 283 37.27 36.71 35.45
N VAL A 284 36.85 35.86 34.53
CA VAL A 284 37.70 35.45 33.40
C VAL A 284 37.70 36.60 32.41
N GLU A 285 38.81 37.31 32.30
CA GLU A 285 39.02 38.28 31.22
C GLU A 285 39.06 37.53 29.88
N LEU A 286 38.17 37.92 28.96
CA LEU A 286 38.13 37.47 27.57
C LEU A 286 39.18 38.19 26.73
#